data_AF-A0A5J4PBV4-F1
#
_entry.id   AF-A0A5J4PBV4-F1
#
_cell.length_a   1.000
_cell.length_b   1.000
_cell.length_c   1.000
_cell.angle_alpha   90.00
_cell.angle_beta   90.00
_cell.angle_gamma   90.00
#
_symmetry.space_group_name_H-M   'P 1'
#
loop_
_entity.id
_entity.type
_entity.pdbx_description
1 polymer ?
#
loop_
_entity_poly.entity_id
_entity_poly.type
_entity_poly.pdbx_seq_one_letter_code
_entity_poly.pdbx_strand_id
1 'polypeptide(L)'
;MIHHNALCHAIHIFNELNNTFITPFDREDINTLSEELDNVLDSMNSVAKRIVMYQPEKLPKQSTKLARLLKNACELIQDAINELDTMRKSPKSVKDICTQLHYIENQADDMYEHFIIEI
;
A
#
# COMPACT_ATOMS: atom_id res chain seq x y z
N MET A 1 1.63 18.10 -6.38
CA MET A 1 2.52 18.52 -5.26
C MET A 1 2.30 17.69 -3.99
N ILE A 2 1.06 17.35 -3.61
CA ILE A 2 0.78 16.47 -2.44
C ILE A 2 1.24 15.01 -2.65
N HIS A 3 1.20 14.50 -3.88
CA HIS A 3 1.65 13.13 -4.21
C HIS A 3 3.16 12.86 -4.05
N HIS A 4 4.01 13.90 -4.07
CA HIS A 4 5.46 13.73 -4.00
C HIS A 4 5.99 13.58 -2.56
N ASN A 5 5.31 14.16 -1.56
CA ASN A 5 5.80 14.16 -0.18
C ASN A 5 5.56 12.85 0.58
N ALA A 6 4.49 12.11 0.26
CA ALA A 6 4.27 10.77 0.81
C ALA A 6 5.23 9.75 0.17
N LEU A 7 5.47 9.90 -1.14
CA LEU A 7 6.42 9.12 -1.94
C LEU A 7 7.85 9.23 -1.38
N CYS A 8 8.31 10.45 -1.08
CA CYS A 8 9.63 10.64 -0.50
C CYS A 8 9.76 10.05 0.91
N HIS A 9 8.71 10.07 1.75
CA HIS A 9 8.82 9.52 3.11
C HIS A 9 8.95 8.01 3.14
N ALA A 10 8.15 7.27 2.35
CA ALA A 10 8.28 5.81 2.27
C ALA A 10 9.66 5.42 1.73
N ILE A 11 10.08 6.01 0.60
CA ILE A 11 11.40 5.76 0.00
C ILE A 11 12.54 6.18 0.94
N HIS A 12 12.38 7.24 1.72
CA HIS A 12 13.39 7.69 2.68
C HIS A 12 13.52 6.71 3.85
N ILE A 13 12.41 6.22 4.41
CA ILE A 13 12.43 5.19 5.46
C ILE A 13 13.11 3.91 4.95
N PHE A 14 12.86 3.50 3.72
CA PHE A 14 13.52 2.33 3.11
C PHE A 14 15.01 2.54 2.82
N ASN A 15 15.41 3.72 2.35
CA ASN A 15 16.82 4.04 2.17
C ASN A 15 17.60 4.06 3.50
N GLU A 16 16.97 4.54 4.58
CA GLU A 16 17.54 4.49 5.93
C GLU A 16 17.66 3.03 6.41
N LEU A 17 16.63 2.20 6.21
CA LEU A 17 16.67 0.76 6.53
C LEU A 17 17.78 0.02 5.75
N ASN A 18 17.95 0.33 4.46
CA ASN A 18 18.96 -0.31 3.61
C ASN A 18 20.40 0.14 3.97
N ASN A 19 20.56 1.38 4.44
CA ASN A 19 21.83 1.93 4.96
C ASN A 19 22.16 1.48 6.39
N THR A 20 21.27 0.80 7.09
CA THR A 20 21.53 0.35 8.46
C THR A 20 22.32 -0.96 8.43
N PHE A 21 23.54 -0.95 8.97
CA PHE A 21 24.50 -2.07 8.89
C PHE A 21 24.03 -3.34 9.62
N ILE A 22 23.03 -3.21 10.49
CA ILE A 22 22.36 -4.29 11.22
C ILE A 22 20.89 -4.28 10.77
N THR A 23 20.53 -5.15 9.82
CA THR A 23 19.13 -5.32 9.42
C THR A 23 18.43 -6.31 10.37
N PRO A 24 17.19 -6.03 10.82
CA PRO A 24 16.48 -6.91 11.75
C PRO A 24 16.04 -8.25 11.13
N PHE A 25 16.05 -8.35 9.80
CA PHE A 25 15.74 -9.53 8.99
C PHE A 25 16.53 -9.49 7.66
N ASP A 26 16.34 -10.50 6.80
CA ASP A 26 17.17 -10.73 5.61
C ASP A 26 17.06 -9.59 4.58
N ARG A 27 18.20 -9.20 3.98
CA ARG A 27 18.26 -8.09 3.00
C ARG A 27 17.43 -8.36 1.75
N GLU A 28 17.31 -9.62 1.35
CA GLU A 28 16.51 -10.03 0.20
C GLU A 28 15.01 -9.77 0.44
N ASP A 29 14.52 -10.02 1.66
CA ASP A 29 13.15 -9.71 2.05
C ASP A 29 12.90 -8.19 2.09
N ILE A 30 13.87 -7.40 2.56
CA ILE A 30 13.79 -5.93 2.54
C ILE A 30 13.68 -5.40 1.11
N ASN A 31 14.49 -5.93 0.19
CA ASN A 31 14.44 -5.54 -1.21
C ASN A 31 13.10 -5.92 -1.85
N THR A 32 12.63 -7.15 -1.62
CA THR A 32 11.34 -7.63 -2.12
C THR A 32 10.19 -6.76 -1.61
N LEU A 33 10.19 -6.43 -0.32
CA LEU A 33 9.20 -5.53 0.28
C LEU A 33 9.25 -4.13 -0.36
N SER A 34 10.44 -3.61 -0.65
CA SER A 34 10.61 -2.31 -1.29
C SER A 34 10.06 -2.31 -2.71
N GLU A 35 10.34 -3.35 -3.49
CA GLU A 35 9.86 -3.52 -4.86
C GLU A 35 8.32 -3.61 -4.90
N GLU A 36 7.70 -4.38 -4.00
CA GLU A 36 6.24 -4.51 -3.96
C GLU A 36 5.54 -3.22 -3.54
N LEU A 37 6.14 -2.44 -2.66
CA LEU A 37 5.59 -1.12 -2.30
C LEU A 37 5.69 -0.12 -3.46
N ASP A 38 6.77 -0.18 -4.22
CA ASP A 38 6.91 0.64 -5.44
C ASP A 38 5.86 0.24 -6.50
N ASN A 39 5.58 -1.05 -6.66
CA ASN A 39 4.52 -1.55 -7.55
C ASN A 39 3.14 -0.97 -7.20
N VAL A 40 2.80 -0.87 -5.90
CA VAL A 40 1.55 -0.25 -5.43
C VAL A 40 1.50 1.23 -5.80
N LEU A 41 2.61 1.94 -5.61
CA LEU A 41 2.72 3.37 -5.93
C LEU A 41 2.58 3.63 -7.44
N ASP A 42 3.24 2.80 -8.26
CA ASP A 42 3.15 2.89 -9.71
C ASP A 42 1.73 2.59 -10.23
N SER A 43 1.04 1.65 -9.61
CA SER A 43 -0.37 1.36 -9.89
C SER A 43 -1.26 2.56 -9.58
N MET A 44 -1.06 3.23 -8.44
CA MET A 44 -1.79 4.46 -8.07
C MET A 44 -1.53 5.59 -9.07
N ASN A 45 -0.27 5.79 -9.44
CA ASN A 45 0.14 6.80 -10.42
C ASN A 45 -0.48 6.53 -11.80
N SER A 46 -0.52 5.26 -12.22
CA SER A 46 -1.15 4.82 -13.46
C SER A 46 -2.65 5.15 -13.49
N VAL A 47 -3.37 4.85 -12.41
CA VAL A 47 -4.80 5.20 -12.27
C VAL A 47 -5.00 6.72 -12.35
N ALA A 48 -4.19 7.50 -11.62
CA ALA A 48 -4.28 8.97 -11.64
C ALA A 48 -4.03 9.54 -13.04
N LYS A 49 -3.01 9.03 -13.76
CA LYS A 49 -2.73 9.42 -15.15
C LYS A 49 -3.91 9.11 -16.08
N ARG A 50 -4.54 7.95 -15.94
CA ARG A 50 -5.72 7.57 -16.74
C ARG A 50 -6.90 8.50 -16.50
N ILE A 51 -7.17 8.88 -15.25
CA ILE A 51 -8.24 9.84 -14.93
C ILE A 51 -8.00 11.18 -15.62
N VAL A 52 -6.77 11.68 -15.59
CA VAL A 52 -6.39 12.94 -16.25
C VAL A 52 -6.45 12.82 -17.78
N MET A 53 -6.05 11.67 -18.34
CA MET A 53 -6.03 11.44 -19.78
C MET A 53 -7.42 11.27 -20.38
N TYR A 54 -8.30 10.50 -19.74
CA TYR A 54 -9.64 10.23 -20.26
C TYR A 54 -10.67 11.29 -19.87
N GLN A 55 -10.37 12.15 -18.88
CA GLN A 55 -11.25 13.24 -18.41
C GLN A 55 -12.73 12.82 -18.30
N PRO A 56 -13.05 11.76 -17.53
CA PRO A 56 -14.42 11.30 -17.40
C PRO A 56 -15.29 12.41 -16.80
N GLU A 57 -16.49 12.62 -17.36
CA GLU A 57 -17.42 13.65 -16.85
C GLU A 57 -17.75 13.45 -15.36
N LYS A 58 -17.86 12.19 -14.93
CA LYS A 58 -18.06 11.80 -13.53
C LYS A 58 -17.29 10.53 -13.20
N LEU A 59 -16.63 10.54 -12.05
CA LEU A 59 -16.07 9.33 -11.47
C LEU A 59 -17.16 8.54 -10.74
N PRO A 60 -17.18 7.19 -10.86
CA PRO A 60 -18.11 6.34 -10.10
C PRO A 60 -17.96 6.55 -8.59
N LYS A 61 -19.05 6.48 -7.82
CA LYS A 61 -18.98 6.60 -6.35
C LYS A 61 -18.08 5.52 -5.72
N GLN A 62 -18.05 4.35 -6.34
CA GLN A 62 -17.22 3.20 -6.00
C GLN A 62 -15.72 3.54 -6.09
N SER A 63 -15.30 4.38 -7.03
CA SER A 63 -13.89 4.81 -7.15
C SER A 63 -13.38 5.53 -5.91
N THR A 64 -14.22 6.36 -5.28
CA THR A 64 -13.87 7.06 -4.03
C THR A 64 -13.80 6.08 -2.85
N LYS A 65 -14.63 5.04 -2.85
CA LYS A 65 -14.58 3.98 -1.82
C LYS A 65 -13.31 3.11 -1.98
N LEU A 66 -12.96 2.72 -3.21
CA LEU A 66 -11.72 2.00 -3.51
C LEU A 66 -10.50 2.80 -3.05
N ALA A 67 -10.46 4.11 -3.33
CA ALA A 67 -9.38 4.98 -2.88
C ALA A 67 -9.25 5.05 -1.34
N ARG A 68 -10.36 4.95 -0.60
CA ARG A 68 -10.34 4.90 0.87
C ARG A 68 -9.82 3.56 1.39
N LEU A 69 -10.24 2.44 0.80
CA LEU A 69 -9.71 1.12 1.14
C LEU A 69 -8.20 1.06 0.91
N LEU A 70 -7.73 1.60 -0.21
CA LEU A 70 -6.30 1.68 -0.51
C LEU A 70 -5.53 2.52 0.51
N LYS A 71 -6.06 3.68 0.91
CA LYS A 71 -5.46 4.49 1.97
C LYS A 71 -5.34 3.70 3.29
N ASN A 72 -6.39 3.00 3.69
CA ASN A 72 -6.37 2.20 4.91
C ASN A 72 -5.34 1.05 4.82
N ALA A 73 -5.19 0.42 3.64
CA ALA A 73 -4.15 -0.58 3.42
C ALA A 73 -2.75 0.02 3.57
N CYS A 74 -2.50 1.23 3.04
CA CYS A 74 -1.21 1.92 3.24
C CYS A 74 -0.92 2.22 4.70
N GLU A 75 -1.93 2.59 5.50
CA GLU A 75 -1.78 2.82 6.95
C GLU A 75 -1.39 1.52 7.68
N LEU A 76 -2.06 0.41 7.36
CA LEU A 76 -1.71 -0.90 7.91
C LEU A 76 -0.30 -1.35 7.52
N ILE A 77 0.13 -1.10 6.27
CA ILE A 77 1.49 -1.39 5.83
C ILE A 77 2.50 -0.57 6.63
N GLN A 78 2.22 0.72 6.87
CA GLN A 78 3.09 1.56 7.70
C GLN A 78 3.18 1.03 9.14
N ASP A 79 2.05 0.62 9.73
CA ASP A 79 2.03 -0.01 11.04
C ASP A 79 2.83 -1.33 11.05
N ALA A 80 2.71 -2.15 10.01
CA ALA A 80 3.49 -3.38 9.88
C ALA A 80 5.00 -3.09 9.84
N ILE A 81 5.42 -2.08 9.07
CA ILE A 81 6.83 -1.68 8.97
C ILE A 81 7.36 -1.21 10.34
N ASN A 82 6.58 -0.42 11.09
CA ASN A 82 6.96 0.01 12.43
C ASN A 82 7.10 -1.15 13.43
N GLU A 83 6.31 -2.21 13.25
CA GLU A 83 6.34 -3.42 14.08
C GLU A 83 7.42 -4.43 13.63
N LEU A 84 8.14 -4.19 12.54
CA LEU A 84 9.22 -5.08 12.09
C LEU A 84 10.37 -5.15 13.11
N ASP A 85 10.69 -4.05 13.79
CA ASP A 85 11.72 -4.01 14.83
C ASP A 85 11.36 -4.85 16.07
N THR A 86 10.07 -4.99 16.35
CA THR A 86 9.52 -5.78 17.47
C THR A 86 9.11 -7.20 17.05
N MET A 87 9.15 -7.53 15.76
CA MET A 87 8.65 -8.79 15.21
C MET A 87 9.33 -10.01 15.81
N ARG A 88 10.63 -9.94 16.13
CA ARG A 88 11.37 -11.01 16.84
C ARG A 88 10.84 -11.28 18.25
N LYS A 89 10.22 -10.27 18.91
CA LYS A 89 9.68 -10.36 20.27
C LYS A 89 8.19 -10.62 20.29
N SER A 90 7.44 -10.16 19.29
CA SER A 90 5.98 -10.31 19.21
C SER A 90 5.49 -10.49 17.76
N PRO A 91 5.63 -11.70 17.18
CA PRO A 91 5.20 -11.98 15.81
C PRO A 91 3.67 -11.92 15.62
N LYS A 92 2.88 -11.85 16.71
CA LYS A 92 1.41 -11.74 16.62
C LYS A 92 0.97 -10.40 16.01
N SER A 93 1.70 -9.31 16.29
CA SER A 93 1.36 -7.95 15.84
C SER A 93 1.28 -7.85 14.32
N VAL A 94 2.33 -8.30 13.61
CA VAL A 94 2.36 -8.24 12.14
C VAL A 94 1.40 -9.23 11.49
N LYS A 95 1.20 -10.42 12.09
CA LYS A 95 0.24 -11.41 11.55
C LYS A 95 -1.19 -10.90 11.58
N ASP A 96 -1.57 -10.17 12.64
CA ASP A 96 -2.89 -9.56 12.74
C ASP A 96 -3.06 -8.46 11.69
N ILE A 97 -2.00 -7.69 11.41
CA ILE A 97 -1.99 -6.68 10.34
C ILE A 97 -2.15 -7.33 8.96
N CYS A 98 -1.43 -8.42 8.67
CA CYS A 98 -1.61 -9.18 7.41
C CYS A 98 -3.04 -9.69 7.25
N THR A 99 -3.68 -10.12 8.34
CA THR A 99 -5.08 -10.57 8.32
C THR A 99 -6.03 -9.43 7.99
N GLN A 100 -5.78 -8.23 8.52
CA GLN A 100 -6.55 -7.03 8.20
C GLN A 100 -6.34 -6.58 6.75
N LEU A 101 -5.12 -6.67 6.22
CA LEU A 101 -4.83 -6.39 4.81
C LEU A 101 -5.61 -7.31 3.88
N HIS A 102 -5.65 -8.62 4.17
CA HIS A 102 -6.44 -9.58 3.39
C HIS A 102 -7.94 -9.29 3.45
N TYR A 103 -8.45 -8.78 4.57
CA TYR A 103 -9.84 -8.33 4.66
C TYR A 103 -10.13 -7.07 3.82
N ILE A 104 -9.16 -6.16 3.70
CA ILE A 104 -9.28 -4.98 2.83
C ILE A 104 -9.24 -5.40 1.35
N GLU A 105 -8.34 -6.31 0.98
CA GLU A 105 -8.24 -6.90 -0.36
C GLU A 105 -9.58 -7.49 -0.80
N ASN A 106 -10.14 -8.42 -0.01
CA ASN A 106 -11.42 -9.04 -0.32
C ASN A 106 -12.55 -8.00 -0.50
N GLN A 107 -12.61 -6.97 0.35
CA GLN A 107 -13.60 -5.89 0.20
C GLN A 107 -13.38 -5.05 -1.07
N ALA A 108 -12.13 -4.83 -1.47
CA ALA A 108 -11.82 -4.10 -2.69
C ALA A 108 -12.23 -4.91 -3.93
N ASP A 109 -11.96 -6.21 -3.92
CA ASP A 109 -12.34 -7.14 -4.98
C ASP A 109 -13.86 -7.27 -5.10
N ASP A 110 -14.57 -7.52 -4.00
CA ASP A 110 -16.05 -7.59 -3.97
C ASP A 110 -16.68 -6.31 -4.56
N MET A 111 -16.13 -5.14 -4.18
CA MET A 111 -16.63 -3.86 -4.67
C MET A 111 -16.32 -3.64 -6.15
N TYR A 112 -15.16 -4.09 -6.62
CA TYR A 112 -14.76 -4.01 -8.01
C TYR A 112 -15.61 -4.92 -8.89
N GLU A 113 -15.82 -6.17 -8.47
CA GLU A 113 -16.68 -7.13 -9.16
C GLU A 113 -18.12 -6.61 -9.26
N HIS A 114 -18.67 -6.14 -8.14
CA HIS A 114 -20.01 -5.56 -8.12
C HIS A 114 -20.13 -4.36 -9.07
N PHE A 115 -19.11 -3.49 -9.10
CA PHE A 115 -19.09 -2.35 -10.01
C PHE A 115 -19.10 -2.79 -11.48
N ILE A 116 -18.32 -3.81 -11.85
CA ILE A 116 -18.31 -4.32 -13.24
C ILE A 116 -19.66 -4.90 -13.65
N ILE A 117 -20.35 -5.58 -12.72
CA ILE A 117 -21.66 -6.18 -12.99
C ILE A 117 -22.75 -5.10 -13.17
N GLU A 118 -22.60 -3.95 -12.52
CA GLU A 118 -23.59 -2.85 -12.56
C GLU A 118 -23.47 -1.93 -13.80
N ILE A 119 -22.41 -2.05 -14.62
CA ILE A 119 -22.16 -1.23 -15.83
C ILE A 119 -22.78 -1.90 -17.06
#